data_AF-A0A2S2QSE4-F1
#
_entry.id   AF-A0A2S2QSE4-F1
#
_cell.length_a   1.000
_cell.length_b   1.000
_cell.length_c   1.000
_cell.angle_alpha   90.00
_cell.angle_beta   90.00
_cell.angle_gamma   90.00
#
_symmetry.space_group_name_H-M   'P 1'
#
loop_
_entity.id
_entity.type
_entity.pdbx_description
1 polymer ?
#
loop_
_entity_poly.entity_id
_entity_poly.type
_entity_poly.pdbx_seq_one_letter_code
_entity_poly.pdbx_strand_id
1 'polypeptide(L)'
;MPGKFNGLQNKIKNQYPYAIYTHCMTHKINLIVIDMCKYVKETRHVFNTLESLYVHFSHLSKNQKLIEIQTKLGIKHATIIKLSDTRWNCHYRNIVCEKQL
;
A
#
# COMPACT_ATOMS: atom_id res chain seq x y z
N MET A 1 -7.05 3.89 14.09
CA MET A 1 -8.52 4.08 13.94
C MET A 1 -9.11 4.50 15.29
N PRO A 2 -9.69 5.71 15.39
CA PRO A 2 -10.35 6.21 16.60
C PRO A 2 -11.80 5.72 16.63
N GLY A 3 -12.03 4.46 17.01
CA GLY A 3 -13.39 3.98 17.24
C GLY A 3 -13.84 4.30 18.65
N LYS A 4 -14.94 5.04 18.80
CA LYS A 4 -15.54 5.40 20.10
C LYS A 4 -16.02 4.17 20.89
N PHE A 5 -16.61 3.19 20.22
CA PHE A 5 -17.21 2.03 20.88
C PHE A 5 -16.29 0.80 20.87
N ASN A 6 -15.71 0.45 19.71
CA ASN A 6 -14.85 -0.74 19.54
C ASN A 6 -13.45 -0.42 18.99
N GLY A 7 -13.04 0.85 19.02
CA GLY A 7 -11.73 1.24 18.52
C GLY A 7 -10.59 0.92 19.48
N LEU A 8 -9.37 0.92 18.93
CA LEU A 8 -8.14 0.73 19.69
C LEU A 8 -8.03 1.73 20.85
N GLN A 9 -8.40 2.99 20.61
CA GLN A 9 -8.41 4.03 21.65
C GLN A 9 -9.32 3.67 22.83
N ASN A 10 -10.53 3.16 22.56
CA ASN A 10 -11.48 2.79 23.62
C ASN A 10 -10.95 1.60 24.43
N LYS A 11 -10.39 0.58 23.75
CA LYS A 11 -9.78 -0.58 24.42
C LYS A 11 -8.61 -0.20 25.33
N ILE A 12 -7.75 0.71 24.87
CA ILE A 12 -6.62 1.22 25.68
C ILE A 12 -7.15 2.00 26.89
N LYS A 13 -8.14 2.87 26.72
CA LYS A 13 -8.74 3.61 27.84
C LYS A 13 -9.46 2.73 28.86
N ASN A 14 -10.11 1.65 28.41
CA ASN A 14 -10.77 0.71 29.32
C ASN A 14 -9.78 -0.02 30.24
N GLN A 15 -8.57 -0.31 29.76
CA GLN A 15 -7.52 -0.94 30.57
C GLN A 15 -6.70 0.09 31.36
N TYR A 16 -6.45 1.25 30.77
CA TYR A 16 -5.61 2.31 31.34
C TYR A 16 -6.35 3.66 31.21
N PRO A 17 -7.18 4.04 32.21
CA PRO A 17 -8.06 5.21 32.10
C PRO A 17 -7.31 6.54 31.97
N TYR A 18 -6.07 6.60 32.47
CA TYR A 18 -5.22 7.79 32.41
C TYR A 18 -4.29 7.83 31.18
N ALA A 19 -4.30 6.82 30.32
CA ALA A 19 -3.44 6.79 29.14
C ALA A 19 -3.88 7.85 28.10
N ILE A 20 -2.91 8.66 27.66
CA ILE A 20 -3.12 9.64 26.60
C ILE A 20 -2.91 8.94 25.25
N TYR A 21 -3.99 8.85 24.47
CA TYR A 21 -3.93 8.31 23.11
C TYR A 21 -3.67 9.43 22.10
N THR A 22 -2.52 9.39 21.44
CA THR A 22 -2.17 10.31 20.34
C THR A 22 -2.10 9.56 19.02
N HIS A 23 -2.57 10.21 17.94
CA HIS A 23 -2.47 9.65 16.61
C HIS A 23 -1.07 9.84 16.04
N CYS A 24 -0.55 8.81 15.37
CA CYS A 24 0.67 8.93 14.59
C CYS A 24 0.47 9.90 13.42
N MET A 25 1.23 11.00 13.41
CA MET A 25 1.14 12.02 12.36
C MET A 25 1.47 11.46 10.97
N THR A 26 2.48 10.57 10.88
CA THR A 26 2.84 9.87 9.63
C THR A 26 1.66 9.08 9.07
N HIS A 27 0.86 8.43 9.93
CA HIS A 27 -0.34 7.71 9.48
C HIS A 27 -1.41 8.67 8.95
N LYS A 28 -1.63 9.81 9.61
CA LYS A 28 -2.57 10.84 9.15
C LYS A 28 -2.16 11.43 7.80
N ILE A 29 -0.88 11.75 7.63
CA ILE A 29 -0.35 12.27 6.36
C ILE A 29 -0.54 11.23 5.25
N ASN A 30 -0.21 9.95 5.50
CA ASN A 30 -0.42 8.88 4.54
C ASN A 30 -1.90 8.78 4.10
N LEU A 31 -2.85 8.88 5.04
CA LEU A 31 -4.28 8.87 4.69
C LEU A 31 -4.66 10.05 3.78
N ILE A 32 -4.17 11.26 4.07
CA ILE A 32 -4.42 12.45 3.23
C ILE A 32 -3.85 12.25 1.84
N VAL A 33 -2.60 11.77 1.73
CA VAL A 33 -1.95 11.53 0.44
C VAL A 33 -2.73 10.50 -0.39
N ILE A 34 -3.13 9.38 0.22
CA ILE A 34 -3.93 8.36 -0.46
C ILE A 34 -5.27 8.94 -0.92
N ASP A 35 -5.94 9.72 -0.09
CA ASP A 35 -7.22 10.34 -0.42
C ASP A 35 -7.08 11.31 -1.60
N MET A 36 -6.01 12.10 -1.61
CA MET A 36 -5.67 12.98 -2.75
C MET A 36 -5.37 12.17 -4.02
N CYS A 37 -4.62 11.08 -3.92
CA CYS A 37 -4.34 10.18 -5.04
C CYS A 37 -5.60 9.49 -5.58
N LYS A 38 -6.58 9.22 -4.70
CA LYS A 38 -7.90 8.73 -5.09
C LYS A 38 -8.72 9.86 -5.70
N TYR A 39 -8.60 11.10 -5.25
CA TYR A 39 -9.36 12.24 -5.78
C TYR A 39 -8.94 12.59 -7.22
N VAL A 40 -7.65 12.72 -7.47
CA VAL A 40 -7.09 13.04 -8.80
C VAL A 40 -7.24 11.83 -9.74
N LYS A 41 -7.84 12.06 -10.91
CA LYS A 41 -8.26 11.00 -11.84
C LYS A 41 -7.08 10.21 -12.37
N GLU A 42 -6.03 10.89 -12.75
CA GLU A 42 -4.81 10.39 -13.36
C GLU A 42 -4.07 9.47 -12.38
N THR A 43 -3.89 9.92 -11.14
CA THR A 43 -3.27 9.10 -10.08
C THR A 43 -4.13 7.91 -9.74
N ARG A 44 -5.47 8.06 -9.69
CA ARG A 44 -6.39 6.95 -9.48
C ARG A 44 -6.22 5.88 -10.57
N HIS A 45 -6.12 6.29 -11.83
CA HIS A 45 -5.88 5.35 -12.93
C HIS A 45 -4.56 4.60 -12.77
N VAL A 46 -3.48 5.28 -12.42
CA VAL A 46 -2.17 4.64 -12.17
C VAL A 46 -2.27 3.58 -11.07
N PHE A 47 -2.84 3.92 -9.91
CA PHE A 47 -2.95 2.97 -8.79
C PHE A 47 -3.88 1.79 -9.10
N ASN A 48 -4.97 2.01 -9.85
CA ASN A 48 -5.85 0.93 -10.30
C ASN A 48 -5.14 -0.03 -11.27
N THR A 49 -4.30 0.52 -12.16
CA THR A 49 -3.48 -0.29 -13.07
C THR A 49 -2.46 -1.11 -12.28
N LEU A 50 -1.76 -0.50 -11.31
CA LEU A 50 -0.83 -1.21 -10.43
C LEU A 50 -1.51 -2.33 -9.63
N GLU A 51 -2.73 -2.10 -9.13
CA GLU A 51 -3.50 -3.14 -8.44
C GLU A 51 -3.92 -4.27 -9.39
N SER A 52 -4.31 -3.94 -10.62
CA SER A 52 -4.65 -4.93 -11.65
C SER A 52 -3.44 -5.78 -12.06
N LEU A 53 -2.27 -5.15 -12.19
CA LEU A 53 -1.01 -5.86 -12.44
C LEU A 53 -0.66 -6.78 -11.27
N TYR A 54 -0.81 -6.31 -10.03
CA TYR A 54 -0.63 -7.15 -8.85
C TYR A 54 -1.55 -8.38 -8.91
N VAL A 55 -2.85 -8.20 -9.16
CA VAL A 55 -3.81 -9.31 -9.26
C VAL A 55 -3.38 -10.29 -10.35
N HIS A 56 -2.97 -9.80 -11.52
CA HIS A 56 -2.52 -10.64 -12.61
C HIS A 56 -1.28 -11.48 -12.24
N PHE A 57 -0.27 -10.89 -11.62
CA PHE A 57 1.01 -11.54 -11.31
C PHE A 57 1.07 -12.16 -9.91
N SER A 58 0.02 -12.01 -9.10
CA SER A 58 -0.10 -12.66 -7.79
C SER A 58 -0.19 -14.19 -7.90
N HIS A 59 -0.61 -14.71 -9.06
CA HIS A 59 -0.66 -16.14 -9.33
C HIS A 59 0.73 -16.70 -9.62
N LEU A 60 1.08 -17.81 -8.96
CA LEU A 60 2.42 -18.43 -8.98
C LEU A 60 2.95 -18.67 -10.41
N SER A 61 2.11 -19.19 -11.31
CA SER A 61 2.47 -19.47 -12.71
C SER A 61 2.76 -18.22 -13.54
N LYS A 62 2.11 -17.09 -13.22
CA LYS A 62 2.32 -15.81 -13.91
C LYS A 62 3.49 -15.04 -13.32
N ASN A 63 3.76 -15.22 -12.02
CA ASN A 63 4.93 -14.65 -11.35
C ASN A 63 6.24 -15.22 -11.94
N GLN A 64 6.28 -16.54 -12.21
CA GLN A 64 7.41 -17.17 -12.89
C GLN A 64 7.68 -16.55 -14.27
N LYS A 65 6.63 -16.28 -15.05
CA LYS A 65 6.76 -15.57 -16.33
C LYS A 65 7.29 -14.15 -16.18
N LEU A 66 6.88 -13.42 -15.13
CA LEU A 66 7.39 -12.08 -14.84
C LEU A 66 8.90 -12.15 -14.56
N ILE A 67 9.34 -13.09 -13.73
CA ILE A 67 10.75 -13.33 -13.42
C ILE A 67 11.53 -13.67 -14.70
N GLU A 68 11.01 -14.57 -15.56
CA GLU A 68 11.65 -14.91 -16.83
C GLU A 68 11.80 -13.71 -17.77
N ILE A 69 10.78 -12.83 -17.85
CA ILE A 69 10.83 -11.60 -18.64
C ILE A 69 11.91 -10.66 -18.07
N GLN A 70 11.96 -10.49 -16.74
CA GLN A 70 12.98 -9.67 -16.09
C GLN A 70 14.40 -10.18 -16.35
N THR A 71 14.61 -11.50 -16.28
CA THR A 71 15.90 -12.12 -16.60
C THR A 71 16.29 -11.86 -18.05
N LYS A 72 15.35 -12.02 -19.00
CA LYS A 72 15.61 -11.78 -20.43
C LYS A 72 15.96 -10.32 -20.73
N LEU A 73 15.37 -9.39 -20.01
CA LEU A 73 15.65 -7.95 -20.15
C LEU A 73 16.89 -7.50 -19.37
N GLY A 74 17.51 -8.36 -18.56
CA GLY A 74 18.66 -8.01 -17.72
C GLY A 74 18.32 -7.03 -16.58
N ILE A 75 17.04 -6.95 -16.21
CA ILE A 75 16.54 -6.04 -15.18
C ILE A 75 16.57 -6.73 -13.82
N LYS A 76 16.78 -5.97 -12.74
CA LYS A 76 16.69 -6.50 -11.38
C LYS A 76 15.31 -7.12 -11.13
N HIS A 77 15.30 -8.31 -10.54
CA HIS A 77 14.08 -8.97 -10.12
C HIS A 77 13.30 -8.10 -9.14
N ALA A 78 12.13 -7.66 -9.57
CA ALA A 78 11.25 -6.82 -8.80
C ALA A 78 9.84 -7.44 -8.82
N THR A 79 9.24 -7.57 -7.65
CA THR A 79 7.90 -8.14 -7.49
C THR A 79 6.92 -7.04 -7.16
N ILE A 80 5.78 -7.05 -7.85
CA ILE A 80 4.65 -6.16 -7.55
C ILE A 80 4.00 -6.66 -6.26
N ILE A 81 3.74 -5.74 -5.33
CA ILE A 81 3.21 -6.02 -3.99
C ILE A 81 1.77 -5.52 -3.91
N LYS A 82 0.94 -6.15 -3.08
CA LYS A 82 -0.41 -5.65 -2.80
C LYS A 82 -0.36 -4.22 -2.26
N LEU A 83 -1.15 -3.33 -2.85
CA LEU A 83 -1.34 -1.98 -2.34
C LEU A 83 -2.11 -2.00 -1.01
N SER A 84 -1.81 -1.07 -0.12
CA SER A 84 -2.43 -0.96 1.20
C SER A 84 -2.63 0.49 1.58
N ASP A 85 -3.84 0.80 2.06
CA ASP A 85 -4.17 2.13 2.54
C ASP A 85 -3.41 2.50 3.84
N THR A 86 -2.89 1.53 4.57
CA THR A 86 -2.22 1.77 5.86
C THR A 86 -0.70 1.78 5.77
N ARG A 87 -0.12 1.28 4.68
CA ARG A 87 1.33 1.10 4.52
C ARG A 87 1.82 1.78 3.24
N TRP A 88 2.10 3.08 3.28
CA TRP A 88 2.56 3.85 2.11
C TRP A 88 3.73 3.19 1.34
N ASN A 89 4.63 2.52 2.05
CA ASN A 89 5.83 1.92 1.46
C ASN A 89 5.52 0.94 0.31
N CYS A 90 4.37 0.25 0.32
CA CYS A 90 4.00 -0.62 -0.80
C CYS A 90 3.70 0.16 -2.10
N HIS A 91 3.12 1.37 -2.00
CA HIS A 91 2.87 2.26 -3.13
C HIS A 91 4.20 2.71 -3.76
N TYR A 92 5.11 3.21 -2.92
CA TYR A 92 6.43 3.65 -3.37
C TYR A 92 7.22 2.51 -4.05
N ARG A 93 7.25 1.32 -3.44
CA ARG A 93 7.97 0.16 -3.99
C ARG A 93 7.40 -0.27 -5.35
N ASN A 94 6.09 -0.24 -5.54
CA ASN A 94 5.48 -0.58 -6.82
C ASN A 94 5.78 0.45 -7.90
N ILE A 95 5.77 1.75 -7.58
CA ILE A 95 6.16 2.81 -8.53
C ILE A 95 7.64 2.66 -8.92
N VAL A 96 8.51 2.34 -7.97
CA VAL A 96 9.93 2.09 -8.27
C VAL A 96 10.13 0.82 -9.11
N CYS A 97 9.35 -0.24 -8.84
CA CYS A 97 9.35 -1.46 -9.64
C CYS A 97 8.91 -1.19 -11.09
N GLU A 98 7.88 -0.38 -11.29
CA GLU A 98 7.39 -0.02 -12.64
C GLU A 98 8.41 0.79 -13.42
N LYS A 99 9.14 1.72 -12.78
CA LYS A 99 10.22 2.47 -13.43
C LYS A 99 11.42 1.61 -13.88
N GLN A 100 11.54 0.39 -13.38
CA GLN A 100 12.63 -0.53 -13.70
C GLN A 100 12.25 -1.53 -14.80
N LEU A 101 10.96 -1.81 -14.99
CA LEU A 101 10.41 -2.67 -16.04
C LEU A 101 10.37 -1.95 -17.39
#